data_AF-A0A7W9XNH5-F1
#
_entry.id   AF-A0A7W9XNH5-F1
#
_cell.length_a   1.000
_cell.length_b   1.000
_cell.length_c   1.000
_cell.angle_alpha   90.00
_cell.angle_beta   90.00
_cell.angle_gamma   90.00
#
_symmetry.space_group_name_H-M   'P 1'
#
loop_
_entity.id
_entity.type
_entity.pdbx_description
1 polymer ?
#
loop_
_entity_poly.entity_id
_entity_poly.type
_entity_poly.pdbx_seq_one_letter_code
_entity_poly.pdbx_strand_id
1 'polypeptide(L)' 'MPWYNGNYPPSYKNQPKKIRKKATEIANEVLRTTGNEGEAIATGLKQARAHFANEKKKKSDS' A
#
# COMPACT_ATOMS: atom_id res chain seq x y z
N MET A 1 6.46 -8.95 -9.15
CA MET A 1 6.25 -8.11 -10.36
C MET A 1 6.02 -6.67 -9.92
N PRO A 2 6.60 -5.63 -10.53
CA PRO A 2 6.28 -4.27 -10.15
C PRO A 2 4.88 -3.92 -10.67
N TRP A 3 3.93 -3.72 -9.76
CA TRP A 3 2.53 -3.46 -10.10
C TRP A 3 2.41 -2.06 -10.70
N TYR A 4 2.33 -1.98 -12.03
CA TYR A 4 2.12 -0.73 -12.77
C TYR A 4 0.69 -0.61 -13.30
N ASN A 5 0.21 0.62 -13.48
CA ASN A 5 -1.03 0.95 -14.20
C ASN A 5 -2.31 0.22 -13.74
N GLY A 6 -2.48 0.01 -12.44
CA GLY A 6 -3.75 -0.51 -11.89
C GLY A 6 -3.86 -2.02 -11.86
N ASN A 7 -2.79 -2.74 -12.24
CA ASN A 7 -2.70 -4.17 -12.05
C ASN A 7 -2.30 -4.46 -10.59
N TYR A 8 -3.29 -4.46 -9.70
CA TYR A 8 -3.09 -4.62 -8.27
C TYR A 8 -3.16 -6.09 -7.85
N PRO A 9 -2.45 -6.50 -6.78
CA PRO A 9 -2.70 -7.79 -6.15
C PRO A 9 -4.18 -7.91 -5.77
N PRO A 10 -4.77 -9.12 -5.80
CA PRO A 10 -6.17 -9.33 -5.45
C PRO A 10 -6.53 -8.70 -4.10
N SER A 11 -5.62 -8.79 -3.12
CA SER A 11 -5.73 -8.22 -1.78
C SER A 11 -5.96 -6.69 -1.75
N TYR A 12 -5.50 -5.98 -2.79
CA TYR A 12 -5.60 -4.52 -2.89
C TYR A 12 -6.86 -4.07 -3.65
N LYS A 13 -7.52 -4.95 -4.40
CA LYS A 13 -8.72 -4.60 -5.19
C LYS A 13 -9.88 -4.15 -4.31
N ASN A 14 -9.98 -4.70 -3.10
CA ASN A 14 -11.00 -4.33 -2.11
C ASN A 14 -10.66 -3.05 -1.33
N GLN A 15 -9.55 -2.36 -1.66
CA GLN A 15 -9.10 -1.17 -0.94
C GLN A 15 -9.42 0.13 -1.69
N PRO A 16 -9.61 1.25 -0.97
CA PRO A 16 -9.79 2.56 -1.58
C PRO A 16 -8.65 2.92 -2.54
N LYS A 17 -8.96 3.67 -3.61
CA LYS A 17 -8.00 4.02 -4.68
C LYS A 17 -6.70 4.64 -4.17
N LYS A 18 -6.78 5.46 -3.14
CA LYS A 18 -5.64 6.08 -2.45
C LYS A 18 -4.74 5.06 -1.73
N ILE A 19 -5.33 4.10 -1.02
CA ILE A 19 -4.60 3.07 -0.26
C ILE A 19 -3.87 2.14 -1.23
N ARG A 20 -4.56 1.63 -2.25
CA ARG A 20 -3.94 0.71 -3.23
C ARG A 20 -2.78 1.37 -4.01
N LYS A 21 -2.89 2.66 -4.36
CA LYS A 21 -1.78 3.40 -5.02
C LYS A 21 -0.56 3.49 -4.10
N LYS A 22 -0.74 3.92 -2.84
CA LYS A 22 0.37 4.03 -1.89
C LYS A 22 0.94 2.66 -1.48
N ALA A 23 0.08 1.66 -1.31
CA ALA A 23 0.50 0.30 -0.96
C ALA A 23 1.36 -0.32 -2.07
N THR A 24 1.06 0.00 -3.33
CA THR A 24 1.84 -0.46 -4.49
C THR A 24 3.22 0.17 -4.54
N GLU A 25 3.31 1.47 -4.28
CA GLU A 25 4.58 2.20 -4.19
C GLU A 25 5.51 1.57 -3.15
N ILE A 26 5.01 1.38 -1.93
CA ILE A 26 5.77 0.78 -0.82
C ILE A 26 6.11 -0.69 -1.12
N ALA A 27 5.16 -1.46 -1.65
CA ALA A 27 5.40 -2.86 -1.96
C ALA A 27 6.47 -3.02 -3.07
N ASN A 28 6.52 -2.14 -4.06
CA ASN A 28 7.58 -2.16 -5.07
C ASN A 28 8.97 -1.92 -4.45
N GLU A 29 9.10 -1.02 -3.49
CA GLU A 29 10.35 -0.76 -2.77
C GLU A 29 10.78 -1.95 -1.90
N VAL A 30 9.83 -2.51 -1.12
CA VAL A 30 10.08 -3.68 -0.28
C VAL A 30 10.46 -4.88 -1.14
N LEU A 31 9.75 -5.11 -2.25
CA LEU A 31 10.04 -6.20 -3.18
C LEU A 31 11.44 -6.09 -3.77
N ARG A 32 11.89 -4.87 -4.10
CA ARG A 32 13.27 -4.64 -4.59
C ARG A 32 14.32 -5.00 -3.55
N THR A 33 13.99 -4.90 -2.27
CA THR A 33 14.91 -5.10 -1.16
C THR A 33 14.90 -6.54 -0.66
N THR A 34 13.71 -7.13 -0.46
CA THR A 34 13.55 -8.47 0.12
C THR A 34 13.41 -9.56 -0.92
N GLY A 35 12.98 -9.23 -2.15
CA GLY A 35 12.61 -10.21 -3.17
C GLY A 35 11.36 -11.03 -2.83
N ASN A 36 10.73 -10.80 -1.68
CA ASN A 36 9.57 -11.56 -1.21
C ASN A 36 8.27 -10.84 -1.53
N GLU A 37 7.50 -11.40 -2.46
CA GLU A 37 6.24 -10.83 -2.91
C GLU A 37 5.16 -10.80 -1.82
N GLY A 38 5.01 -11.89 -1.06
CA GLY A 38 4.01 -11.95 0.02
C GLY A 38 4.28 -10.90 1.10
N GLU A 39 5.55 -10.76 1.48
CA GLU A 39 6.00 -9.76 2.45
C GLU A 39 5.82 -8.33 1.93
N ALA A 40 6.18 -8.08 0.67
CA ALA A 40 6.00 -6.78 0.02
C ALA A 40 4.52 -6.36 -0.01
N ILE A 41 3.62 -7.28 -0.37
CA ILE A 41 2.17 -7.01 -0.42
C ILE A 41 1.62 -6.71 0.99
N ALA A 42 1.97 -7.53 1.97
CA ALA A 42 1.50 -7.36 3.34
C ALA A 42 2.01 -6.02 3.94
N THR A 43 3.29 -5.75 3.75
CA THR A 43 3.97 -4.55 4.26
C THR A 43 3.43 -3.29 3.59
N GLY A 44 3.33 -3.28 2.27
CA GLY A 44 2.81 -2.15 1.51
C GLY A 44 1.39 -1.78 1.94
N LEU A 45 0.50 -2.76 2.10
CA LEU A 45 -0.86 -2.50 2.55
C LEU A 45 -0.93 -1.98 3.99
N LYS A 46 -0.15 -2.58 4.91
CA LYS A 46 -0.10 -2.18 6.32
C LYS A 46 0.35 -0.73 6.46
N GLN A 47 1.44 -0.36 5.80
CA GLN A 47 1.98 1.00 5.86
C GLN A 47 1.06 2.02 5.19
N ALA A 48 0.49 1.70 4.02
CA ALA A 48 -0.45 2.59 3.35
C ALA A 48 -1.67 2.88 4.22
N ARG A 49 -2.25 1.85 4.88
CA ARG A 49 -3.36 2.03 5.81
C ARG A 49 -2.98 2.93 6.99
N ALA A 50 -1.81 2.71 7.60
CA ALA A 50 -1.33 3.51 8.72
C ALA A 50 -1.16 4.99 8.35
N HIS A 51 -0.59 5.26 7.17
CA HIS A 51 -0.41 6.61 6.65
C HIS A 51 -1.75 7.37 6.57
N PHE A 52 -2.75 6.79 5.90
CA PHE A 52 -4.07 7.42 5.76
C PHE A 52 -4.90 7.41 7.05
N ALA A 53 -4.68 6.46 7.96
CA ALA A 53 -5.32 6.44 9.28
C ALA A 53 -4.84 7.63 10.13
N ASN A 54 -3.54 7.91 10.11
CA ASN A 54 -2.97 9.07 10.79
C ASN A 54 -3.42 10.40 10.17
N GLU A 55 -3.53 10.48 8.83
CA GLU A 55 -4.07 11.66 8.16
C GLU A 55 -5.54 11.94 8.51
N LYS A 56 -6.38 10.90 8.64
CA LYS A 56 -7.77 11.06 9.09
C LYS A 56 -7.84 11.63 10.51
N LYS A 57 -6.96 11.16 11.40
CA LYS A 57 -6.93 11.61 12.80
C LYS A 57 -6.51 13.08 12.91
N LYS A 58 -5.56 13.53 12.08
CA LYS A 58 -5.17 14.95 12.03
C LYS A 58 -6.25 15.88 11.48
N LYS A 59 -7.14 15.40 10.61
CA LYS A 59 -8.23 16.21 10.03
C LYS A 59 -9.45 16.37 10.93
N SER A 60 -9.59 15.58 11.99
CA SER A 60 -10.69 15.70 12.95
C SER A 60 -10.38 16.61 14.14
N ASP A 61 -9.12 17.03 14.30
CA ASP A 61 -8.64 17.88 15.40
C ASP A 61 -8.27 19.31 14.94
N SER A 62 -8.80 19.78 13.80
CA SER A 62 -8.57 21.16 13.31
C SER A 62 -9.85 21.79 12.78
#